data_AF-A0A936DCJ2-F1
#
_entry.id   AF-A0A936DCJ2-F1
#
_cell.length_a   1.000
_cell.length_b   1.000
_cell.length_c   1.000
_cell.angle_alpha   90.00
_cell.angle_beta   90.00
_cell.angle_gamma   90.00
#
_symmetry.space_group_name_H-M   'P 1'
#
loop_
_entity.id
_entity.type
_entity.pdbx_description
1 polymer ?
#
loop_
_entity_poly.entity_id
_entity_poly.type
_entity_poly.pdbx_seq_one_letter_code
_entity_poly.pdbx_strand_id
1 'polypeptide(L)'
;MLRRLRLAALERAALLSTWTIACTPAAGPSAAEAPVAAAMPAAPTPVDAAPSSVTPATATTSAPTELTLVNLAPGSFALKADAAIGLRTVARLERRDDQGHWQPLTGLDLGQGYRLIASCDERPGACIELAAGAELRPVAFSGMGCSSQCNQECDKNVFMGPATLRLSVDTCDGRTLDGPAFELPSTGGGEHLARVGLATGLLTGEAVRMHEPNAAEDRVGKTRIFEWRTREDTRRGLSPTQLTTLATLLADPSGYDDQILKRCRMGELVGFTLTQRLASTGAEVELRHDLLVDLHCNKIFFGPAGGHGDAAITHASHFDASHPAWLAFVRDVFPGDRALARVK
;
A
#
# COMPACT_ATOMS: atom_id res chain seq x y z
N MET A 1 44.06 43.03 19.19
CA MET A 1 43.02 43.35 20.19
C MET A 1 41.86 42.38 19.97
N LEU A 2 41.83 41.24 20.66
CA LEU A 2 41.28 41.00 22.02
C LEU A 2 39.75 40.88 22.06
N ARG A 3 39.28 39.71 22.54
CA ARG A 3 37.98 39.36 23.17
C ARG A 3 36.83 39.10 22.19
N ARG A 4 35.91 38.14 22.34
CA ARG A 4 35.42 37.21 23.40
C ARG A 4 34.34 36.34 22.68
N LEU A 5 34.07 35.06 22.94
CA LEU A 5 33.35 34.42 24.07
C LEU A 5 33.49 32.89 23.89
N ARG A 6 34.17 32.16 24.78
CA ARG A 6 33.68 31.47 25.99
C ARG A 6 32.82 30.22 25.72
N LEU A 7 33.49 29.07 25.82
CA LEU A 7 32.95 27.77 26.19
C LEU A 7 32.17 27.82 27.51
N ALA A 8 31.09 27.05 27.59
CA ALA A 8 30.55 26.54 28.85
C ALA A 8 30.38 25.02 28.72
N ALA A 9 31.17 24.30 29.51
CA ALA A 9 31.05 22.88 29.81
C ALA A 9 30.43 22.74 31.21
N LEU A 10 29.50 21.81 31.38
CA LEU A 10 28.98 21.26 32.65
C LEU A 10 28.12 20.04 32.25
N GLU A 11 28.65 18.82 32.23
CA GLU A 11 28.83 17.87 33.34
C GLU A 11 27.53 17.46 34.09
N ARG A 12 27.17 16.19 33.84
CA ARG A 12 26.72 15.13 34.78
C ARG A 12 25.37 15.26 35.48
N ALA A 13 24.47 14.31 35.16
CA ALA A 13 24.09 13.25 36.10
C ALA A 13 23.32 12.13 35.35
N ALA A 14 23.92 10.94 35.29
CA ALA A 14 23.26 9.72 34.85
C ALA A 14 22.57 9.05 36.05
N LEU A 15 21.28 8.77 35.93
CA LEU A 15 20.55 7.85 36.82
C LEU A 15 20.13 6.64 35.98
N LEU A 16 20.99 5.61 36.01
CA LEU A 16 20.68 4.27 35.54
C LEU A 16 19.88 3.56 36.63
N SER A 17 18.58 3.39 36.40
CA SER A 17 17.70 2.52 37.18
C SER A 17 17.56 1.20 36.41
N THR A 18 18.42 0.23 36.73
CA THR A 18 18.33 -1.15 36.23
C THR A 18 17.28 -1.93 37.03
N TRP A 19 16.14 -2.23 36.40
CA TRP A 19 15.22 -3.26 36.87
C TRP A 19 15.48 -4.54 36.07
N THR A 20 16.23 -5.46 36.66
CA THR A 20 16.33 -6.85 36.20
C THR A 20 15.12 -7.62 36.73
N ILE A 21 14.16 -7.91 35.84
CA ILE A 21 13.14 -8.94 36.09
C ILE A 21 13.69 -10.25 35.52
N ALA A 22 13.99 -11.19 36.42
CA ALA A 22 14.29 -12.57 36.06
C ALA A 22 13.00 -13.28 35.66
N CYS A 23 12.89 -13.68 34.39
CA CYS A 23 11.90 -14.65 33.94
C CYS A 23 12.58 -16.01 33.77
N THR A 24 12.27 -16.93 34.67
CA THR A 24 12.52 -18.37 34.55
C THR A 24 11.63 -18.98 33.46
N PRO A 25 12.18 -19.72 32.48
CA PRO A 25 11.36 -20.56 31.61
C PRO A 25 11.02 -21.88 32.31
N ALA A 26 9.72 -22.16 32.46
CA ALA A 26 9.23 -23.48 32.84
C ALA A 26 9.29 -24.40 31.61
N ALA A 27 10.06 -25.49 31.74
CA ALA A 27 10.12 -26.57 30.75
C ALA A 27 8.79 -27.34 30.77
N GLY A 28 8.11 -27.40 29.62
CA GLY A 28 6.94 -28.24 29.37
C GLY A 28 7.29 -29.43 28.46
N PRO A 29 6.73 -30.63 28.70
CA PRO A 29 7.19 -31.86 28.11
C PRO A 29 6.78 -32.07 26.64
N SER A 30 7.73 -32.62 25.90
CA SER A 30 7.65 -33.26 24.58
C SER A 30 6.48 -34.27 24.50
N ALA A 31 5.53 -34.03 23.59
CA ALA A 31 4.51 -34.98 23.21
C ALA A 31 4.90 -35.66 21.88
N ALA A 32 4.86 -36.99 21.91
CA ALA A 32 5.30 -37.91 20.89
C ALA A 32 4.43 -37.87 19.62
N GLU A 33 5.11 -38.01 18.50
CA GLU A 33 4.61 -38.26 17.15
C GLU A 33 4.04 -39.69 17.06
N ALA A 34 2.81 -39.83 16.56
CA ALA A 34 2.23 -41.11 16.17
C ALA A 34 1.87 -41.07 14.67
N PRO A 35 2.23 -42.09 13.87
CA PRO A 35 1.88 -42.14 12.46
C PRO A 35 0.45 -42.65 12.26
N VAL A 36 -0.38 -41.88 11.57
CA VAL A 36 -1.70 -42.35 11.11
C VAL A 36 -1.59 -42.81 9.66
N ALA A 37 -1.87 -44.09 9.47
CA ALA A 37 -1.90 -44.80 8.21
C ALA A 37 -2.97 -44.27 7.25
N ALA A 38 -2.62 -44.30 5.97
CA ALA A 38 -3.49 -44.01 4.84
C ALA A 38 -4.66 -45.00 4.73
N ALA A 39 -5.88 -44.47 4.62
CA ALA A 39 -7.06 -45.21 4.19
C ALA A 39 -7.64 -44.55 2.94
N MET A 40 -7.60 -45.27 1.82
CA MET A 40 -8.29 -44.93 0.58
C MET A 40 -9.81 -45.08 0.78
N PRO A 41 -10.64 -44.16 0.23
CA PRO A 41 -12.03 -44.44 -0.04
C PRO A 41 -12.28 -44.72 -1.53
N ALA A 42 -13.33 -45.53 -1.70
CA ALA A 42 -13.77 -46.21 -2.90
C ALA A 42 -14.36 -45.31 -3.99
N ALA A 43 -14.48 -45.91 -5.18
CA ALA A 43 -15.07 -45.36 -6.39
C ALA A 43 -16.54 -44.96 -6.24
N PRO A 44 -17.01 -43.90 -6.95
CA PRO A 44 -18.42 -43.56 -7.01
C PRO A 44 -19.17 -44.35 -8.09
N THR A 45 -20.37 -44.82 -7.73
CA THR A 45 -21.39 -45.34 -8.63
C THR A 45 -22.16 -44.21 -9.33
N PRO A 46 -22.64 -44.41 -10.58
CA PRO A 46 -23.48 -43.46 -11.29
C PRO A 46 -24.94 -43.59 -10.83
N VAL A 47 -25.59 -42.46 -10.50
CA VAL A 47 -27.04 -42.40 -10.22
C VAL A 47 -27.71 -41.46 -11.21
N ASP A 48 -28.86 -41.93 -11.68
CA ASP A 48 -29.73 -41.45 -12.75
C ASP A 48 -29.99 -39.94 -12.82
N ALA A 49 -30.02 -39.47 -14.07
CA ALA A 49 -30.44 -38.14 -14.46
C ALA A 49 -31.98 -38.05 -14.48
N ALA A 50 -32.55 -37.21 -13.61
CA ALA A 50 -33.94 -36.76 -13.71
C ALA A 50 -34.03 -35.49 -14.60
N PRO A 51 -35.05 -35.37 -15.47
CA PRO A 51 -35.24 -34.20 -16.32
C PRO A 51 -35.69 -32.98 -15.51
N SER A 52 -34.83 -31.96 -15.46
CA SER A 52 -35.16 -30.66 -14.87
C SER A 52 -36.05 -29.85 -15.80
N SER A 53 -37.25 -29.51 -15.33
CA SER A 53 -38.16 -28.57 -15.98
C SER A 53 -37.56 -27.16 -15.91
N VAL A 54 -37.17 -26.62 -17.07
CA VAL A 54 -36.66 -25.24 -17.18
C VAL A 54 -37.84 -24.27 -17.13
N THR A 55 -38.02 -23.60 -16.00
CA THR A 55 -38.88 -22.42 -15.91
C THR A 55 -38.17 -21.24 -16.59
N PRO A 56 -38.78 -20.55 -17.56
CA PRO A 56 -38.16 -19.40 -18.21
C PRO A 56 -37.99 -18.26 -17.20
N ALA A 57 -36.73 -17.96 -16.87
CA ALA A 57 -36.37 -16.83 -16.03
C ALA A 57 -36.77 -15.51 -16.72
N THR A 58 -37.68 -14.77 -16.10
CA THR A 58 -38.04 -13.42 -16.49
C THR A 58 -36.82 -12.53 -16.24
N ALA A 59 -36.22 -11.99 -17.30
CA ALA A 59 -35.10 -11.08 -17.19
C ALA A 59 -35.57 -9.75 -16.58
N THR A 60 -35.28 -9.53 -15.30
CA THR A 60 -35.48 -8.24 -14.65
C THR A 60 -34.49 -7.25 -15.26
N THR A 61 -35.00 -6.27 -16.00
CA THR A 61 -34.21 -5.11 -16.44
C THR A 61 -33.84 -4.30 -15.19
N SER A 62 -32.62 -4.48 -14.69
CA SER A 62 -32.08 -3.65 -13.60
C SER A 62 -32.08 -2.18 -14.04
N ALA A 63 -32.67 -1.31 -13.21
CA ALA A 63 -32.61 0.13 -13.42
C ALA A 63 -31.14 0.60 -13.52
N PRO A 64 -30.85 1.64 -14.31
CA PRO A 64 -29.49 2.17 -14.44
C PRO A 64 -28.95 2.58 -13.07
N THR A 65 -27.80 2.03 -12.70
CA THR A 65 -27.08 2.39 -11.47
C THR A 65 -26.55 3.82 -11.61
N GLU A 66 -26.86 4.72 -10.68
CA GLU A 66 -26.43 6.12 -10.76
C GLU A 66 -24.94 6.32 -10.42
N LEU A 67 -24.34 5.37 -9.69
CA LEU A 67 -22.95 5.40 -9.24
C LEU A 67 -22.35 3.99 -9.23
N THR A 68 -21.19 3.84 -9.84
CA THR A 68 -20.40 2.60 -9.83
C THR A 68 -19.22 2.74 -8.86
N LEU A 69 -19.15 1.86 -7.86
CA LEU A 69 -18.02 1.75 -6.93
C LEU A 69 -17.08 0.63 -7.37
N VAL A 70 -15.78 0.93 -7.40
CA VAL A 70 -14.76 0.02 -7.89
C VAL A 70 -13.61 -0.11 -6.90
N ASN A 71 -13.20 -1.35 -6.58
CA ASN A 71 -11.96 -1.61 -5.86
C ASN A 71 -10.80 -1.58 -6.86
N LEU A 72 -9.90 -0.60 -6.72
CA LEU A 72 -8.70 -0.47 -7.54
C LEU A 72 -7.58 -1.36 -7.01
N ALA A 73 -7.42 -1.36 -5.68
CA ALA A 73 -6.50 -2.19 -4.91
C ALA A 73 -7.09 -2.33 -3.50
N PRO A 74 -6.56 -3.20 -2.61
CA PRO A 74 -6.99 -3.23 -1.22
C PRO A 74 -6.92 -1.82 -0.59
N GLY A 75 -8.07 -1.30 -0.15
CA GLY A 75 -8.21 0.03 0.42
C GLY A 75 -8.22 1.21 -0.57
N SER A 76 -8.06 0.99 -1.88
CA SER A 76 -8.12 2.04 -2.90
C SER A 76 -9.36 1.91 -3.76
N PHE A 77 -10.08 3.01 -3.98
CA PHE A 77 -11.39 3.01 -4.62
C PHE A 77 -11.51 4.05 -5.73
N ALA A 78 -12.36 3.77 -6.72
CA ALA A 78 -12.89 4.75 -7.66
C ALA A 78 -14.42 4.78 -7.57
N LEU A 79 -14.99 5.99 -7.53
CA LEU A 79 -16.42 6.25 -7.57
C LEU A 79 -16.72 6.94 -8.90
N LYS A 80 -17.44 6.26 -9.80
CA LYS A 80 -17.80 6.77 -11.13
C LYS A 80 -19.29 7.07 -11.16
N ALA A 81 -19.65 8.32 -11.43
CA ALA A 81 -21.04 8.76 -11.46
C ALA A 81 -21.60 8.65 -12.89
N ASP A 82 -22.62 7.83 -13.09
CA ASP A 82 -23.28 7.67 -14.40
C ASP A 82 -24.34 8.77 -14.62
N ALA A 83 -24.83 9.37 -13.53
CA ALA A 83 -25.68 10.55 -13.49
C ALA A 83 -25.17 11.54 -12.44
N ALA A 84 -25.66 12.79 -12.46
CA ALA A 84 -25.30 13.75 -11.41
C ALA A 84 -25.82 13.26 -10.06
N ILE A 85 -24.95 13.20 -9.05
CA ILE A 85 -25.26 12.63 -7.74
C ILE A 85 -24.52 13.36 -6.61
N GLY A 86 -25.25 13.64 -5.53
CA GLY A 86 -24.67 14.13 -4.29
C GLY A 86 -24.31 12.96 -3.37
N LEU A 87 -23.06 12.92 -2.91
CA LEU A 87 -22.56 11.91 -1.96
C LEU A 87 -22.22 12.55 -0.63
N ARG A 88 -22.55 11.88 0.47
CA ARG A 88 -22.02 12.27 1.78
C ARG A 88 -20.51 12.12 1.78
N THR A 89 -19.85 13.13 2.31
CA THR A 89 -18.39 13.18 2.38
C THR A 89 -17.79 12.05 3.21
N VAL A 90 -18.48 11.61 4.26
CA VAL A 90 -18.01 10.51 5.12
C VAL A 90 -18.69 9.23 4.68
N ALA A 91 -17.91 8.33 4.09
CA ALA A 91 -18.32 6.98 3.75
C ALA A 91 -17.99 6.00 4.88
N ARG A 92 -18.57 4.81 4.82
CA ARG A 92 -18.34 3.72 5.78
C ARG A 92 -17.45 2.67 5.14
N LEU A 93 -16.36 2.32 5.81
CA LEU A 93 -15.73 1.02 5.60
C LEU A 93 -16.42 0.02 6.52
N GLU A 94 -16.86 -1.11 5.97
CA GLU A 94 -17.60 -2.12 6.70
C GLU A 94 -16.84 -3.44 6.66
N ARG A 95 -16.76 -4.12 7.80
CA ARG A 95 -16.15 -5.45 7.95
C ARG A 95 -17.23 -6.52 7.95
N ARG A 96 -16.96 -7.61 7.25
CA ARG A 96 -17.80 -8.82 7.33
C ARG A 96 -17.49 -9.60 8.60
N ASP A 97 -18.51 -9.91 9.39
CA ASP A 97 -18.39 -10.78 10.55
C ASP A 97 -18.48 -12.27 10.18
N ASP A 98 -18.29 -13.15 11.16
CA ASP A 98 -18.32 -14.61 10.97
C ASP A 98 -19.70 -15.15 10.57
N GLN A 99 -20.77 -14.36 10.78
CA GLN A 99 -22.13 -14.67 10.35
C GLN A 99 -22.43 -14.13 8.94
N GLY A 100 -21.48 -13.41 8.35
CA GLY A 100 -21.60 -12.82 7.04
C GLY A 100 -22.26 -11.43 7.02
N HIS A 101 -22.58 -10.84 8.18
CA HIS A 101 -23.15 -9.50 8.27
C HIS A 101 -22.06 -8.43 8.14
N TRP A 102 -22.46 -7.25 7.66
CA TRP A 102 -21.56 -6.11 7.51
C TRP A 102 -21.69 -5.17 8.72
N GLN A 103 -20.55 -4.89 9.36
CA GLN A 103 -20.45 -4.02 10.53
C GLN A 103 -19.54 -2.83 10.21
N PRO A 104 -19.96 -1.59 10.49
CA PRO A 104 -19.13 -0.42 10.22
C PRO A 104 -17.88 -0.43 11.10
N LEU A 105 -16.74 -0.13 10.47
CA LEU A 105 -15.51 0.18 11.19
C LEU A 105 -15.68 1.55 11.86
N THR A 106 -15.45 1.59 13.17
CA THR A 106 -15.58 2.81 13.98
C THR A 106 -14.21 3.36 14.36
N GLY A 107 -14.16 4.64 14.71
CA GLY A 107 -12.92 5.28 15.16
C GLY A 107 -11.86 5.53 14.08
N LEU A 108 -12.22 5.37 12.80
CA LEU A 108 -11.31 5.66 11.69
C LEU A 108 -10.89 7.14 11.70
N ASP A 109 -9.60 7.40 11.45
CA ASP A 109 -9.00 8.75 11.41
C ASP A 109 -9.38 9.58 12.65
N LEU A 110 -9.24 8.99 13.85
CA LEU A 110 -9.66 9.58 15.14
C LEU A 110 -11.15 9.96 15.19
N GLY A 111 -12.00 9.15 14.56
CA GLY A 111 -13.46 9.33 14.53
C GLY A 111 -13.96 10.22 13.39
N GLN A 112 -13.09 10.70 12.50
CA GLN A 112 -13.50 11.44 11.30
C GLN A 112 -14.09 10.52 10.22
N GLY A 113 -13.91 9.20 10.36
CA GLY A 113 -14.41 8.21 9.40
C GLY A 113 -13.50 8.06 8.17
N TYR A 114 -14.03 7.40 7.14
CA TYR A 114 -13.38 7.34 5.82
C TYR A 114 -13.97 8.46 4.94
N ARG A 115 -13.17 9.46 4.59
CA ARG A 115 -13.59 10.64 3.84
C ARG A 115 -13.39 10.46 2.33
N LEU A 116 -14.36 10.90 1.55
CA LEU A 116 -14.34 10.97 0.09
C LEU A 116 -13.60 12.23 -0.39
N ILE A 117 -12.31 12.31 -0.11
CA ILE A 117 -11.42 13.43 -0.46
C ILE A 117 -10.31 13.00 -1.40
N ALA A 118 -9.96 13.81 -2.39
CA ALA A 118 -8.89 13.49 -3.32
C ALA A 118 -7.49 13.76 -2.74
N SER A 119 -7.40 14.62 -1.71
CA SER A 119 -6.14 14.93 -1.01
C SER A 119 -6.38 15.22 0.47
N CYS A 120 -5.36 15.03 1.29
CA CYS A 120 -5.44 15.27 2.74
C CYS A 120 -5.54 16.74 3.15
N ASP A 121 -5.28 17.66 2.23
CA ASP A 121 -5.46 19.10 2.44
C ASP A 121 -6.90 19.55 2.16
N GLU A 122 -7.71 18.70 1.53
CA GLU A 122 -9.08 19.01 1.16
C GLU A 122 -9.99 19.04 2.39
N ARG A 123 -10.84 20.07 2.46
CA ARG A 123 -11.87 20.23 3.49
C ARG A 123 -13.25 20.30 2.84
N PRO A 124 -13.78 19.17 2.36
CA PRO A 124 -15.11 19.14 1.76
C PRO A 124 -16.20 19.51 2.78
N GLY A 125 -17.35 19.96 2.26
CA GLY A 125 -18.56 20.13 3.07
C GLY A 125 -19.13 18.79 3.53
N ALA A 126 -20.38 18.77 4.01
CA ALA A 126 -21.05 17.51 4.38
C ALA A 126 -21.39 16.62 3.17
N CYS A 127 -21.48 17.24 2.00
CA CYS A 127 -21.84 16.63 0.73
C CYS A 127 -20.86 17.07 -0.37
N ILE A 128 -20.56 16.16 -1.28
CA ILE A 128 -19.83 16.38 -2.53
C ILE A 128 -20.76 16.09 -3.71
N GLU A 129 -20.70 16.92 -4.75
CA GLU A 129 -21.51 16.73 -5.96
C GLU A 129 -20.61 16.16 -7.06
N LEU A 130 -20.99 15.01 -7.61
CA LEU A 130 -20.34 14.44 -8.78
C LEU A 130 -21.24 14.67 -10.00
N ALA A 131 -20.71 15.31 -11.04
CA ALA A 131 -21.40 15.43 -12.32
C ALA A 131 -21.49 14.06 -13.03
N ALA A 132 -22.41 13.93 -13.98
CA ALA A 132 -22.46 12.74 -14.83
C ALA A 132 -21.13 12.55 -15.60
N GLY A 133 -20.60 11.33 -15.56
CA GLY A 133 -19.28 10.97 -16.11
C GLY A 133 -18.09 11.37 -15.22
N ALA A 134 -18.32 12.05 -14.09
CA ALA A 134 -17.23 12.39 -13.17
C ALA A 134 -16.74 11.15 -12.41
N GLU A 135 -15.45 11.16 -12.09
CA GLU A 135 -14.81 10.13 -11.28
C GLU A 135 -14.13 10.78 -10.07
N LEU A 136 -14.35 10.19 -8.90
CA LEU A 136 -13.65 10.53 -7.66
C LEU A 136 -12.76 9.36 -7.24
N ARG A 137 -11.52 9.69 -6.87
CA ARG A 137 -10.56 8.77 -6.26
C ARG A 137 -10.19 9.27 -4.88
N PRO A 138 -10.83 8.76 -3.82
CA PRO A 138 -10.48 9.17 -2.48
C PRO A 138 -9.06 8.74 -2.10
N VAL A 139 -8.46 9.43 -1.13
CA VAL A 139 -7.23 8.97 -0.48
C VAL A 139 -7.41 7.54 0.00
N ALA A 140 -6.46 6.67 -0.36
CA ALA A 140 -6.57 5.24 -0.05
C ALA A 140 -6.64 5.00 1.46
N PHE A 141 -7.41 3.99 1.84
CA PHE A 141 -7.40 3.43 3.18
C PHE A 141 -6.10 2.67 3.41
N SER A 142 -5.36 3.08 4.43
CA SER A 142 -4.08 2.46 4.81
C SER A 142 -4.23 1.11 5.52
N GLY A 143 -5.44 0.60 5.76
CA GLY A 143 -5.63 -0.60 6.58
C GLY A 143 -5.53 -0.35 8.09
N MET A 144 -5.18 0.87 8.50
CA MET A 144 -4.97 1.23 9.89
C MET A 144 -6.17 1.96 10.48
N GLY A 145 -6.41 1.82 11.79
CA GLY A 145 -7.53 2.47 12.47
C GLY A 145 -7.43 4.00 12.48
N CYS A 146 -6.49 4.57 13.25
CA CYS A 146 -6.47 6.01 13.49
C CYS A 146 -5.64 6.83 12.49
N SER A 147 -4.77 6.20 11.70
CA SER A 147 -4.15 6.82 10.51
C SER A 147 -4.75 6.27 9.21
N SER A 148 -6.07 6.08 9.19
CA SER A 148 -6.75 5.37 8.10
C SER A 148 -6.58 6.04 6.74
N GLN A 149 -6.46 7.37 6.69
CA GLN A 149 -6.19 8.11 5.46
C GLN A 149 -5.14 9.21 5.64
N CYS A 150 -5.43 10.21 6.48
CA CYS A 150 -4.68 11.47 6.46
C CYS A 150 -4.02 11.83 7.79
N ASN A 151 -4.43 11.22 8.88
CA ASN A 151 -3.82 11.46 10.18
C ASN A 151 -2.50 10.70 10.33
N GLN A 152 -1.38 11.33 9.97
CA GLN A 152 -0.05 10.72 10.08
C GLN A 152 0.52 10.70 11.52
N GLU A 153 -0.07 11.47 12.44
CA GLU A 153 0.47 11.66 13.79
C GLU A 153 -0.09 10.66 14.82
N CYS A 154 -0.78 9.60 14.38
CA CYS A 154 -1.37 8.66 15.33
C CYS A 154 -0.36 7.68 15.93
N ASP A 155 -0.19 7.74 17.24
CA ASP A 155 0.68 6.86 18.04
C ASP A 155 0.01 5.53 18.46
N LYS A 156 -1.32 5.47 18.45
CA LYS A 156 -2.13 4.28 18.84
C LYS A 156 -2.74 3.55 17.67
N ASN A 157 -1.94 3.41 16.62
CA ASN A 157 -2.41 2.87 15.38
C ASN A 157 -2.48 1.35 15.41
N VAL A 158 -3.63 0.79 15.02
CA VAL A 158 -3.87 -0.65 15.01
C VAL A 158 -4.21 -1.06 13.59
N PHE A 159 -3.48 -2.04 13.07
CA PHE A 159 -3.80 -2.65 11.80
C PHE A 159 -5.09 -3.45 11.90
N MET A 160 -6.00 -3.28 10.94
CA MET A 160 -7.36 -3.81 11.01
C MET A 160 -7.53 -5.18 10.33
N GLY A 161 -6.47 -5.75 9.75
CA GLY A 161 -6.48 -7.06 9.11
C GLY A 161 -6.17 -8.22 10.07
N PRO A 162 -6.46 -9.48 9.67
CA PRO A 162 -7.14 -9.88 8.44
C PRO A 162 -8.64 -9.59 8.48
N ALA A 163 -9.21 -9.14 7.36
CA ALA A 163 -10.64 -8.84 7.26
C ALA A 163 -11.14 -8.79 5.81
N THR A 164 -12.34 -9.32 5.56
CA THR A 164 -13.12 -8.98 4.37
C THR A 164 -13.83 -7.65 4.62
N LEU A 165 -13.54 -6.64 3.80
CA LEU A 165 -14.07 -5.29 3.92
C LEU A 165 -14.87 -4.88 2.67
N ARG A 166 -15.70 -3.84 2.78
CA ARG A 166 -16.30 -3.12 1.64
C ARG A 166 -16.42 -1.63 1.94
N LEU A 167 -16.51 -0.81 0.90
CA LEU A 167 -16.87 0.61 1.00
C LEU A 167 -18.37 0.77 0.78
N SER A 168 -19.06 1.45 1.70
CA SER A 168 -20.46 1.83 1.60
C SER A 168 -20.57 3.36 1.62
N VAL A 169 -21.24 3.93 0.63
CA VAL A 169 -21.36 5.38 0.45
C VAL A 169 -22.82 5.79 0.56
N ASP A 170 -23.10 6.74 1.43
CA ASP A 170 -24.42 7.35 1.48
C ASP A 170 -24.50 8.52 0.50
N THR A 171 -25.61 8.61 -0.20
CA THR A 171 -25.98 9.79 -0.99
C THR A 171 -26.50 10.91 -0.08
N CYS A 172 -26.49 12.14 -0.56
CA CYS A 172 -27.00 13.29 0.18
C CYS A 172 -28.52 13.20 0.48
N ASP A 173 -29.26 12.45 -0.34
CA ASP A 173 -30.69 12.18 -0.14
C ASP A 173 -30.98 11.07 0.90
N GLY A 174 -29.93 10.37 1.37
CA GLY A 174 -30.02 9.35 2.42
C GLY A 174 -30.07 7.90 1.91
N ARG A 175 -30.00 7.64 0.61
CA ARG A 175 -29.80 6.28 0.09
C ARG A 175 -28.37 5.80 0.34
N THR A 176 -28.20 4.50 0.55
CA THR A 176 -26.90 3.84 0.70
C THR A 176 -26.54 3.03 -0.54
N LEU A 177 -25.28 3.13 -0.98
CA LEU A 177 -24.72 2.46 -2.13
C LEU A 177 -23.51 1.62 -1.68
N ASP A 178 -23.64 0.30 -1.77
CA ASP A 178 -22.59 -0.63 -1.32
C ASP A 178 -21.67 -1.03 -2.48
N GLY A 179 -20.36 -0.93 -2.24
CA GLY A 179 -19.33 -1.37 -3.16
C GLY A 179 -18.98 -2.86 -3.03
N PRO A 180 -18.16 -3.38 -3.96
CA PRO A 180 -17.68 -4.77 -3.89
C PRO A 180 -16.78 -5.01 -2.67
N ALA A 181 -16.75 -6.25 -2.20
CA ALA A 181 -15.87 -6.66 -1.12
C ALA A 181 -14.39 -6.73 -1.57
N PHE A 182 -13.46 -6.54 -0.64
CA PHE A 182 -12.02 -6.75 -0.81
C PHE A 182 -11.41 -7.37 0.45
N GLU A 183 -10.28 -8.03 0.30
CA GLU A 183 -9.56 -8.66 1.41
C GLU A 183 -8.44 -7.78 1.93
N LEU A 184 -8.37 -7.69 3.25
CA LEU A 184 -7.27 -7.11 4.01
C LEU A 184 -6.42 -8.27 4.57
N PRO A 185 -5.11 -8.35 4.27
CA PRO A 185 -4.27 -9.48 4.66
C PRO A 185 -4.08 -9.57 6.18
N SER A 186 -3.61 -10.72 6.66
CA SER A 186 -3.39 -10.97 8.10
C SER A 186 -2.13 -10.34 8.67
N THR A 187 -1.20 -9.98 7.80
CA THR A 187 0.11 -9.43 8.15
C THR A 187 0.44 -8.23 7.29
N GLY A 188 1.34 -7.40 7.79
CA GLY A 188 1.81 -6.19 7.13
C GLY A 188 0.93 -5.00 7.45
N GLY A 189 1.52 -3.97 8.06
CA GLY A 189 0.85 -2.68 8.31
C GLY A 189 0.42 -1.98 7.02
N GLY A 190 0.04 -0.71 7.11
CA GLY A 190 -0.39 0.05 5.92
C GLY A 190 0.66 0.14 4.82
N GLU A 191 1.94 0.05 5.19
CA GLU A 191 3.06 -0.04 4.26
C GLU A 191 2.97 -1.27 3.36
N HIS A 192 2.62 -2.44 3.90
CA HIS A 192 2.48 -3.66 3.12
C HIS A 192 1.35 -3.56 2.10
N LEU A 193 0.19 -3.03 2.51
CA LEU A 193 -0.93 -2.83 1.61
C LEU A 193 -0.59 -1.92 0.45
N ALA A 194 0.10 -0.82 0.74
CA ALA A 194 0.49 0.12 -0.29
C ALA A 194 1.53 -0.49 -1.26
N ARG A 195 2.46 -1.33 -0.76
CA ARG A 195 3.36 -2.11 -1.63
C ARG A 195 2.60 -3.12 -2.50
N VAL A 196 1.63 -3.85 -1.93
CA VAL A 196 0.78 -4.80 -2.68
C VAL A 196 -0.07 -4.08 -3.73
N GLY A 197 -0.61 -2.91 -3.38
CA GLY A 197 -1.29 -2.02 -4.31
C GLY A 197 -0.37 -1.61 -5.46
N LEU A 198 0.88 -1.22 -5.16
CA LEU A 198 1.90 -0.88 -6.16
C LEU A 198 2.33 -2.08 -7.03
N ALA A 199 2.28 -3.29 -6.51
CA ALA A 199 2.62 -4.50 -7.26
C ALA A 199 1.52 -4.92 -8.25
N THR A 200 0.26 -4.50 -8.01
CA THR A 200 -0.88 -4.99 -8.77
C THR A 200 -0.98 -4.31 -10.13
N GLY A 201 -1.13 -5.11 -11.19
CA GLY A 201 -1.43 -4.61 -12.53
C GLY A 201 -0.31 -3.79 -13.17
N LEU A 202 0.97 -3.98 -12.79
CA LEU A 202 2.08 -3.28 -13.44
C LEU A 202 2.09 -3.55 -14.96
N LEU A 203 1.92 -2.49 -15.74
CA LEU A 203 1.81 -2.52 -17.20
C LEU A 203 3.13 -2.13 -17.86
N THR A 204 3.70 -1.00 -17.45
CA THR A 204 4.99 -0.50 -17.92
C THR A 204 5.81 0.05 -16.77
N GLY A 205 7.12 0.16 -16.96
CA GLY A 205 7.98 0.79 -15.99
C GLY A 205 9.27 1.27 -16.62
N GLU A 206 9.81 2.34 -16.07
CA GLU A 206 11.15 2.81 -16.38
C GLU A 206 11.96 2.85 -15.10
N ALA A 207 13.23 2.48 -15.17
CA ALA A 207 14.19 2.62 -14.09
C ALA A 207 15.28 3.64 -14.45
N VAL A 208 15.77 4.37 -13.46
CA VAL A 208 16.82 5.38 -13.63
C VAL A 208 17.68 5.47 -12.38
N ARG A 209 18.99 5.67 -12.53
CA ARG A 209 19.89 5.94 -11.39
C ARG A 209 19.68 7.36 -10.91
N MET A 210 19.83 7.60 -9.61
CA MET A 210 19.78 8.97 -9.08
C MET A 210 21.18 9.54 -8.89
N HIS A 211 21.25 10.87 -8.87
CA HIS A 211 22.41 11.56 -8.32
C HIS A 211 22.47 11.37 -6.80
N GLU A 212 23.67 11.29 -6.24
CA GLU A 212 23.83 11.27 -4.80
C GLU A 212 23.34 12.59 -4.18
N PRO A 213 22.69 12.57 -2.99
CA PRO A 213 22.11 13.76 -2.37
C PRO A 213 23.06 14.95 -2.13
N ASN A 214 24.38 14.75 -2.22
CA ASN A 214 25.41 15.76 -1.95
C ASN A 214 26.34 16.04 -3.13
N ALA A 215 26.04 15.57 -4.34
CA ALA A 215 26.85 15.91 -5.50
C ALA A 215 26.72 17.42 -5.75
N ALA A 216 27.81 18.16 -5.53
CA ALA A 216 27.88 19.63 -5.63
C ALA A 216 27.62 20.19 -7.05
N GLU A 217 27.15 19.37 -7.99
CA GLU A 217 26.94 19.72 -9.38
C GLU A 217 25.48 20.11 -9.63
N ASP A 218 25.27 21.41 -9.59
CA ASP A 218 23.95 21.99 -9.41
C ASP A 218 23.19 22.32 -10.71
N ARG A 219 23.52 21.74 -11.88
CA ARG A 219 23.04 22.36 -13.15
C ARG A 219 22.57 21.50 -14.33
N VAL A 220 22.56 20.16 -14.31
CA VAL A 220 22.37 19.40 -15.57
C VAL A 220 21.10 18.54 -15.66
N GLY A 221 20.33 18.32 -14.58
CA GLY A 221 19.09 17.52 -14.63
C GLY A 221 17.84 18.30 -14.25
N LYS A 222 16.81 18.32 -15.12
CA LYS A 222 15.48 18.89 -14.81
C LYS A 222 14.53 17.88 -14.19
N THR A 223 14.67 16.60 -14.54
CA THR A 223 13.76 15.55 -14.11
C THR A 223 14.09 15.10 -12.68
N ARG A 224 13.04 14.79 -11.92
CA ARG A 224 13.11 14.29 -10.56
C ARG A 224 12.11 13.17 -10.36
N ILE A 225 12.41 12.30 -9.43
CA ILE A 225 11.47 11.37 -8.82
C ILE A 225 11.47 11.75 -7.34
N PHE A 226 10.31 12.22 -6.86
CA PHE A 226 10.19 13.01 -5.64
C PHE A 226 11.17 14.21 -5.66
N GLU A 227 12.06 14.30 -4.67
CA GLU A 227 13.06 15.37 -4.56
C GLU A 227 14.43 15.00 -5.16
N TRP A 228 14.62 13.74 -5.57
CA TRP A 228 15.91 13.25 -6.07
C TRP A 228 16.05 13.45 -7.58
N ARG A 229 17.21 13.95 -7.99
CA ARG A 229 17.56 14.18 -9.40
C ARG A 229 17.93 12.87 -10.08
N THR A 230 17.40 12.66 -11.27
CA THR A 230 17.67 11.49 -12.10
C THR A 230 18.92 11.66 -12.95
N ARG A 231 19.64 10.56 -13.22
CA ARG A 231 20.73 10.46 -14.19
C ARG A 231 20.17 9.96 -15.51
N GLU A 232 19.68 10.87 -16.36
CA GLU A 232 18.91 10.52 -17.57
C GLU A 232 19.66 9.59 -18.55
N ASP A 233 21.00 9.65 -18.58
CA ASP A 233 21.85 8.75 -19.38
C ASP A 233 21.70 7.26 -18.98
N THR A 234 21.22 7.01 -17.77
CA THR A 234 21.01 5.67 -17.23
C THR A 234 19.61 5.15 -17.43
N ARG A 235 18.64 5.93 -17.94
CA ARG A 235 17.23 5.50 -18.05
C ARG A 235 17.09 4.20 -18.86
N ARG A 236 16.30 3.26 -18.36
CA ARG A 236 16.00 1.96 -19.00
C ARG A 236 14.51 1.65 -18.87
N GLY A 237 13.89 1.16 -19.94
CA GLY A 237 12.57 0.53 -19.84
C GLY A 237 12.69 -0.85 -19.19
N LEU A 238 11.73 -1.21 -18.34
CA LEU A 238 11.65 -2.54 -17.74
C LEU A 238 11.01 -3.52 -18.74
N SER A 239 11.63 -4.70 -18.88
CA SER A 239 11.04 -5.82 -19.62
C SER A 239 9.84 -6.41 -18.87
N PRO A 240 8.96 -7.19 -19.55
CA PRO A 240 7.86 -7.88 -18.88
C PRO A 240 8.32 -8.80 -17.74
N THR A 241 9.45 -9.50 -17.91
CA THR A 241 10.02 -10.34 -16.85
C THR A 241 10.45 -9.49 -15.64
N GLN A 242 11.09 -8.35 -15.88
CA GLN A 242 11.50 -7.43 -14.82
C GLN A 242 10.30 -6.80 -14.10
N LEU A 243 9.23 -6.45 -14.81
CA LEU A 243 7.99 -5.97 -14.18
C LEU A 243 7.37 -7.03 -13.28
N THR A 244 7.33 -8.29 -13.72
CA THR A 244 6.85 -9.41 -12.89
C THR A 244 7.74 -9.61 -11.66
N THR A 245 9.07 -9.60 -11.81
CA THR A 245 10.00 -9.69 -10.68
C THR A 245 9.82 -8.54 -9.69
N LEU A 246 9.68 -7.32 -10.18
CA LEU A 246 9.42 -6.13 -9.34
C LEU A 246 8.10 -6.27 -8.58
N ALA A 247 7.03 -6.71 -9.24
CA ALA A 247 5.74 -6.97 -8.61
C ALA A 247 5.88 -8.00 -7.48
N THR A 248 6.59 -9.10 -7.73
CA THR A 248 6.84 -10.14 -6.71
C THR A 248 7.62 -9.59 -5.52
N LEU A 249 8.69 -8.80 -5.77
CA LEU A 249 9.48 -8.18 -4.69
C LEU A 249 8.66 -7.22 -3.84
N LEU A 250 7.81 -6.40 -4.46
CA LEU A 250 6.94 -5.46 -3.75
C LEU A 250 5.88 -6.18 -2.92
N ALA A 251 5.29 -7.24 -3.47
CA ALA A 251 4.21 -7.98 -2.82
C ALA A 251 4.66 -8.94 -1.72
N ASP A 252 5.95 -9.30 -1.64
CA ASP A 252 6.46 -10.24 -0.63
C ASP A 252 6.36 -9.67 0.79
N PRO A 253 5.47 -10.20 1.65
CA PRO A 253 5.33 -9.71 3.02
C PRO A 253 6.56 -9.98 3.89
N SER A 254 7.34 -11.01 3.57
CA SER A 254 8.51 -11.42 4.35
C SER A 254 9.78 -10.64 3.98
N GLY A 255 9.74 -9.91 2.87
CA GLY A 255 10.87 -9.14 2.37
C GLY A 255 11.15 -7.84 3.13
N TYR A 256 10.27 -7.43 4.05
CA TYR A 256 10.29 -6.12 4.67
C TYR A 256 10.13 -6.16 6.20
N ASP A 257 10.75 -5.19 6.85
CA ASP A 257 10.53 -4.85 8.25
C ASP A 257 10.08 -3.39 8.35
N ASP A 258 8.77 -3.20 8.49
CA ASP A 258 8.13 -1.89 8.60
C ASP A 258 8.22 -1.30 10.03
N GLN A 259 8.79 -2.03 11.00
CA GLN A 259 8.95 -1.58 12.38
C GLN A 259 10.31 -0.91 12.64
N ILE A 260 11.28 -1.13 11.75
CA ILE A 260 12.61 -0.59 11.89
C ILE A 260 12.64 0.89 11.52
N LEU A 261 13.34 1.70 12.34
CA LEU A 261 13.73 3.06 12.00
C LEU A 261 15.27 3.15 11.94
N LYS A 262 15.85 3.10 10.74
CA LYS A 262 17.30 3.27 10.57
C LYS A 262 17.68 4.71 10.20
N ARG A 263 18.70 5.23 10.88
CA ARG A 263 19.46 6.41 10.42
C ARG A 263 20.67 5.91 9.63
N CYS A 264 20.67 6.16 8.34
CA CYS A 264 21.74 5.79 7.43
C CYS A 264 21.86 6.90 6.39
N ARG A 265 23.06 7.07 5.84
CA ARG A 265 23.27 8.02 4.76
C ARG A 265 22.85 7.36 3.46
N MET A 266 21.86 7.92 2.78
CA MET A 266 21.34 7.36 1.54
C MET A 266 22.42 7.24 0.46
N GLY A 267 22.37 6.18 -0.33
CA GLY A 267 23.36 5.90 -1.38
C GLY A 267 22.86 4.87 -2.39
N GLU A 268 23.51 4.82 -3.56
CA GLU A 268 23.20 3.82 -4.60
C GLU A 268 21.73 3.77 -5.03
N LEU A 269 21.10 4.94 -5.10
CA LEU A 269 19.68 5.14 -5.35
C LEU A 269 19.24 4.76 -6.77
N VAL A 270 18.08 4.11 -6.86
CA VAL A 270 17.40 3.78 -8.11
C VAL A 270 15.96 4.27 -8.05
N GLY A 271 15.57 5.09 -9.01
CA GLY A 271 14.19 5.48 -9.23
C GLY A 271 13.49 4.59 -10.23
N PHE A 272 12.19 4.45 -10.05
CA PHE A 272 11.28 3.80 -10.98
C PHE A 272 10.08 4.69 -11.18
N THR A 273 9.65 4.86 -12.44
CA THR A 273 8.33 5.40 -12.77
C THR A 273 7.52 4.26 -13.36
N LEU A 274 6.46 3.88 -12.65
CA LEU A 274 5.64 2.71 -12.91
C LEU A 274 4.27 3.15 -13.43
N THR A 275 3.77 2.47 -14.46
CA THR A 275 2.38 2.59 -14.88
C THR A 275 1.67 1.29 -14.56
N GLN A 276 0.57 1.39 -13.83
CA GLN A 276 -0.32 0.29 -13.54
C GLN A 276 -1.56 0.37 -14.38
N ARG A 277 -2.15 -0.77 -14.67
CA ARG A 277 -3.49 -0.92 -15.18
C ARG A 277 -4.27 -1.80 -14.21
N LEU A 278 -5.21 -1.19 -13.50
CA LEU A 278 -5.97 -1.89 -12.47
C LEU A 278 -7.25 -2.43 -13.07
N ALA A 279 -7.48 -3.73 -12.84
CA ALA A 279 -8.75 -4.36 -13.12
C ALA A 279 -9.82 -3.67 -12.28
N SER A 280 -10.81 -3.11 -12.95
CA SER A 280 -11.85 -2.30 -12.36
C SER A 280 -13.20 -2.89 -12.76
N THR A 281 -14.23 -2.80 -11.92
CA THR A 281 -15.61 -3.20 -12.28
C THR A 281 -16.24 -2.29 -13.34
N GLY A 282 -15.55 -1.22 -13.77
CA GLY A 282 -15.84 -0.40 -14.96
C GLY A 282 -14.63 -0.29 -15.91
N ALA A 283 -14.51 0.82 -16.64
CA ALA A 283 -13.37 1.05 -17.56
C ALA A 283 -12.01 0.92 -16.85
N GLU A 284 -11.05 0.25 -17.49
CA GLU A 284 -9.69 0.07 -16.97
C GLU A 284 -9.07 1.42 -16.58
N VAL A 285 -8.42 1.45 -15.43
CA VAL A 285 -7.78 2.66 -14.90
C VAL A 285 -6.27 2.51 -14.99
N GLU A 286 -5.62 3.48 -15.62
CA GLU A 286 -4.17 3.60 -15.56
C GLU A 286 -3.73 4.57 -14.45
N LEU A 287 -2.83 4.11 -13.60
CA LEU A 287 -2.20 4.89 -12.54
C LEU A 287 -0.71 5.02 -12.80
N ARG A 288 -0.13 6.16 -12.44
CA ARG A 288 1.33 6.36 -12.48
C ARG A 288 1.86 6.59 -11.09
N HIS A 289 2.90 5.82 -10.75
CA HIS A 289 3.57 5.86 -9.47
C HIS A 289 5.06 6.06 -9.65
N ASP A 290 5.65 6.75 -8.69
CA ASP A 290 7.09 6.84 -8.54
C ASP A 290 7.50 5.95 -7.36
N LEU A 291 8.60 5.23 -7.52
CA LEU A 291 9.24 4.37 -6.52
C LEU A 291 10.73 4.70 -6.48
N LEU A 292 11.29 4.85 -5.29
CA LEU A 292 12.71 5.07 -5.05
C LEU A 292 13.23 3.96 -4.16
N VAL A 293 14.31 3.31 -4.58
CA VAL A 293 14.97 2.24 -3.84
C VAL A 293 16.37 2.69 -3.46
N ASP A 294 16.66 2.64 -2.17
CA ASP A 294 17.97 2.86 -1.59
C ASP A 294 18.58 1.52 -1.17
N LEU A 295 19.54 1.04 -1.97
CA LEU A 295 20.23 -0.22 -1.76
C LEU A 295 21.32 -0.15 -0.68
N HIS A 296 21.68 1.05 -0.21
CA HIS A 296 22.65 1.21 0.87
C HIS A 296 21.97 1.23 2.24
N CYS A 297 20.81 1.87 2.32
CA CYS A 297 19.98 1.97 3.52
C CYS A 297 18.95 0.86 3.66
N ASN A 298 18.74 0.07 2.59
CA ASN A 298 17.69 -0.92 2.45
C ASN A 298 16.31 -0.29 2.63
N LYS A 299 16.05 0.84 1.97
CA LYS A 299 14.78 1.59 2.09
C LYS A 299 14.09 1.75 0.75
N ILE A 300 12.78 1.58 0.72
CA ILE A 300 11.97 2.00 -0.43
C ILE A 300 11.04 3.15 -0.07
N PHE A 301 10.82 4.04 -1.03
CA PHE A 301 9.86 5.13 -0.96
C PHE A 301 8.95 5.05 -2.18
N PHE A 302 7.66 5.29 -2.04
CA PHE A 302 6.75 5.31 -3.18
C PHE A 302 5.63 6.33 -2.98
N GLY A 303 5.01 6.72 -4.09
CA GLY A 303 3.92 7.70 -4.11
C GLY A 303 3.39 7.92 -5.53
N PRO A 304 2.42 8.81 -5.72
CA PRO A 304 1.95 9.21 -7.04
C PRO A 304 3.08 9.83 -7.88
N ALA A 305 3.11 9.53 -9.17
CA ALA A 305 4.16 10.05 -10.05
C ALA A 305 4.12 11.59 -10.14
N GLY A 306 5.30 12.22 -10.06
CA GLY A 306 5.43 13.68 -10.13
C GLY A 306 4.99 14.44 -8.88
N GLY A 307 4.67 13.74 -7.79
CA GLY A 307 4.44 14.40 -6.50
C GLY A 307 5.69 15.11 -5.99
N HIS A 308 5.51 16.28 -5.38
CA HIS A 308 6.59 17.11 -4.83
C HIS A 308 6.46 17.28 -3.31
N GLY A 309 7.59 17.32 -2.62
CA GLY A 309 7.65 17.51 -1.16
C GLY A 309 7.44 16.23 -0.35
N ASP A 310 7.67 16.32 0.95
CA ASP A 310 7.48 15.22 1.91
C ASP A 310 6.05 14.64 1.87
N ALA A 311 5.04 15.47 1.57
CA ALA A 311 3.64 15.06 1.47
C ALA A 311 3.35 14.11 0.28
N ALA A 312 4.22 14.07 -0.73
CA ALA A 312 4.09 13.16 -1.88
C ALA A 312 4.72 11.78 -1.65
N ILE A 313 5.58 11.65 -0.64
CA ILE A 313 6.27 10.41 -0.31
C ILE A 313 5.44 9.73 0.76
N THR A 314 4.73 8.67 0.40
CA THR A 314 3.76 8.12 1.34
C THR A 314 4.43 7.25 2.40
N HIS A 315 5.53 6.51 2.14
CA HIS A 315 6.09 5.58 3.14
C HIS A 315 7.57 5.24 2.94
N ALA A 316 8.25 4.80 3.99
CA ALA A 316 9.62 4.27 3.98
C ALA A 316 9.68 2.85 4.59
N SER A 317 9.73 1.80 3.76
CA SER A 317 9.84 0.41 4.24
C SER A 317 11.27 -0.08 4.20
N HIS A 318 11.70 -0.82 5.22
CA HIS A 318 13.04 -1.43 5.21
C HIS A 318 12.98 -2.83 4.62
N PHE A 319 13.91 -3.18 3.74
CA PHE A 319 13.87 -4.44 2.99
C PHE A 319 15.06 -5.37 3.29
N ASP A 320 15.60 -5.35 4.51
CA ASP A 320 16.82 -6.08 4.88
C ASP A 320 16.79 -7.57 4.49
N ALA A 321 15.67 -8.26 4.71
CA ALA A 321 15.53 -9.68 4.37
C ALA A 321 15.54 -9.94 2.86
N SER A 322 14.96 -9.01 2.07
CA SER A 322 14.91 -9.11 0.60
C SER A 322 16.03 -8.35 -0.11
N HIS A 323 16.99 -7.78 0.61
CA HIS A 323 18.08 -7.00 0.04
C HIS A 323 18.85 -7.73 -1.06
N PRO A 324 19.25 -9.01 -0.91
CA PRO A 324 19.91 -9.73 -2.00
C PRO A 324 19.05 -9.82 -3.27
N ALA A 325 17.73 -9.97 -3.12
CA ALA A 325 16.80 -10.09 -4.24
C ALA A 325 16.60 -8.74 -4.95
N TRP A 326 16.47 -7.64 -4.19
CA TRP A 326 16.45 -6.28 -4.73
C TRP A 326 17.75 -5.92 -5.46
N LEU A 327 18.90 -6.25 -4.88
CA LEU A 327 20.20 -5.99 -5.50
C LEU A 327 20.38 -6.80 -6.78
N ALA A 328 19.97 -8.08 -6.79
CA ALA A 328 19.98 -8.91 -7.99
C ALA A 328 19.09 -8.31 -9.09
N PHE A 329 17.86 -7.92 -8.75
CA PHE A 329 16.93 -7.28 -9.67
C PHE A 329 17.51 -5.98 -10.27
N VAL A 330 18.04 -5.08 -9.43
CA VAL A 330 18.62 -3.82 -9.91
C VAL A 330 19.85 -4.06 -10.80
N ARG A 331 20.69 -5.05 -10.50
CA ARG A 331 21.83 -5.41 -11.36
C ARG A 331 21.42 -5.97 -12.71
N ASP A 332 20.31 -6.70 -12.76
CA ASP A 332 19.70 -7.16 -14.01
C ASP A 332 19.19 -5.98 -14.85
N VAL A 333 18.60 -4.97 -14.22
CA VAL A 333 18.13 -3.75 -14.90
C VAL A 333 19.29 -2.87 -15.41
N PHE A 334 20.40 -2.79 -14.67
CA PHE A 334 21.57 -1.97 -15.01
C PHE A 334 22.84 -2.82 -15.18
N PRO A 335 22.92 -3.66 -16.23
CA PRO A 335 24.10 -4.49 -16.44
C PRO A 335 25.33 -3.62 -16.65
N GLY A 336 26.40 -3.90 -15.90
CA GLY A 336 27.67 -3.18 -15.98
C GLY A 336 27.78 -1.90 -15.13
N ASP A 337 26.76 -1.52 -14.35
CA ASP A 337 26.89 -0.45 -13.37
C ASP A 337 27.89 -0.86 -12.27
N ARG A 338 29.08 -0.24 -12.30
CA ARG A 338 30.18 -0.56 -11.38
C ARG A 338 29.87 -0.20 -9.93
N ALA A 339 29.01 0.78 -9.68
CA ALA A 339 28.64 1.19 -8.33
C ALA A 339 27.74 0.13 -7.71
N LEU A 340 26.71 -0.30 -8.46
CA LEU A 340 25.84 -1.42 -8.08
C LEU A 340 26.61 -2.74 -7.90
N ALA A 341 27.64 -3.00 -8.69
CA ALA A 341 28.50 -4.18 -8.54
C ALA A 341 29.28 -4.22 -7.21
N ARG A 342 29.46 -3.09 -6.53
CA ARG A 342 30.19 -3.00 -5.25
C ARG A 342 29.29 -3.09 -4.02
N VAL A 343 27.98 -2.93 -4.18
CA VAL A 343 27.00 -3.12 -3.10
C VAL A 343 27.06 -4.57 -2.63
N LYS A 344 27.11 -4.78 -1.32
CA LYS A 344 27.15 -6.10 -0.69
C LYS A 344 25.80 -6.41 -0.08
#